data_AF-A0A351SS09-F1
#
_entry.id   AF-A0A351SS09-F1
#
_cell.length_a   1.000
_cell.length_b   1.000
_cell.length_c   1.000
_cell.angle_alpha   90.00
_cell.angle_beta   90.00
_cell.angle_gamma   90.00
#
_symmetry.space_group_name_H-M   'P 1'
#
loop_
_entity.id
_entity.type
_entity.pdbx_description
1 polymer ?
#
loop_
_entity_poly.entity_id
_entity_poly.type
_entity_poly.pdbx_seq_one_letter_code
_entity_poly.pdbx_strand_id
1 'polypeptide(L)'
;MTKLIVELPEELHKELKKTAALSHRTIKNVVTDLVEEYISRGEKKEDLKETGLCGKWEDTRTPEAIIADIKAHRNWLRKGRRKVA
;
A
#
# COMPACT_ATOMS: atom_id res chain seq x y z
N MET A 1 -8.38 -13.45 -33.15
CA MET A 1 -7.23 -13.47 -32.21
C MET A 1 -6.12 -12.61 -32.78
N THR A 2 -5.87 -11.44 -32.21
CA THR A 2 -4.74 -10.59 -32.58
C THR A 2 -3.44 -11.22 -32.04
N LYS A 3 -2.40 -11.29 -32.86
CA LYS A 3 -1.09 -11.81 -32.46
C LYS A 3 -0.29 -10.65 -31.88
N LEU A 4 -0.11 -10.62 -30.56
CA LEU A 4 0.72 -9.62 -29.88
C LEU A 4 2.17 -10.14 -29.85
N ILE A 5 3.09 -9.40 -30.43
CA ILE A 5 4.53 -9.64 -30.28
C ILE A 5 5.00 -8.72 -29.17
N VAL A 6 5.61 -9.29 -28.13
CA VAL A 6 6.08 -8.56 -26.95
C VAL A 6 7.57 -8.81 -26.80
N GLU A 7 8.32 -7.74 -26.62
CA GLU A 7 9.73 -7.82 -26.23
C GLU A 7 9.79 -7.93 -24.71
N LEU A 8 10.33 -9.04 -24.21
CA LEU A 8 10.54 -9.25 -22.78
C LEU A 8 12.04 -9.24 -22.46
N PRO A 9 12.44 -8.66 -21.32
CA PRO A 9 13.76 -8.88 -20.75
C PRO A 9 14.07 -10.37 -20.61
N GLU A 10 15.33 -10.72 -20.91
CA GLU A 10 15.79 -12.12 -20.94
C GLU A 10 15.61 -12.83 -19.59
N GLU A 11 15.71 -12.10 -18.48
CA GLU A 11 15.49 -12.60 -17.13
C GLU A 11 14.04 -13.08 -16.91
N LEU A 12 13.07 -12.26 -17.31
CA LEU A 12 11.65 -12.59 -17.23
C LEU A 12 11.29 -13.76 -18.15
N HIS A 13 11.87 -13.81 -19.35
CA HIS A 13 11.67 -14.94 -20.26
C HIS A 13 12.17 -16.26 -19.66
N LYS A 14 13.32 -16.26 -18.97
CA LYS A 14 13.84 -17.44 -18.27
C LYS A 14 12.92 -17.90 -17.14
N GLU A 15 12.39 -16.97 -16.36
CA GLU A 15 11.44 -17.29 -15.27
C GLU A 15 10.13 -17.86 -15.82
N LEU A 16 9.57 -17.25 -16.87
CA LEU A 16 8.37 -17.75 -17.54
C LEU A 16 8.58 -19.15 -18.13
N LYS A 17 9.78 -19.43 -18.67
CA LYS A 17 10.12 -20.76 -19.17
C LYS A 17 10.20 -21.79 -18.05
N LYS A 18 10.75 -21.43 -16.88
CA LYS A 18 10.78 -22.30 -15.69
C LYS A 18 9.38 -22.59 -15.18
N THR A 19 8.53 -21.57 -15.04
CA THR A 19 7.14 -21.75 -14.57
C THR A 19 6.30 -22.56 -15.55
N ALA A 20 6.49 -22.36 -16.86
CA ALA A 20 5.87 -23.19 -17.89
C ALA A 20 6.30 -24.67 -17.80
N ALA A 21 7.59 -24.93 -17.59
CA ALA A 21 8.11 -26.29 -17.42
C ALA A 21 7.55 -26.97 -16.16
N LEU A 22 7.43 -26.24 -15.05
CA LEU A 22 6.87 -26.75 -13.78
C LEU A 22 5.36 -27.00 -13.85
N SER A 23 4.63 -26.16 -14.58
CA SER A 23 3.16 -26.26 -14.71
C SER A 23 2.71 -27.18 -15.85
N HIS A 24 3.64 -27.77 -16.61
CA HIS A 24 3.36 -28.54 -17.84
C HIS A 24 2.48 -27.78 -18.85
N ARG A 25 2.56 -26.44 -18.86
CA ARG A 25 1.78 -25.57 -19.74
C ARG A 25 2.70 -24.86 -20.74
N THR A 26 2.13 -24.36 -21.83
CA THR A 26 2.88 -23.51 -22.76
C THR A 26 3.07 -22.12 -22.16
N ILE A 27 4.18 -21.45 -22.53
CA ILE A 27 4.47 -20.07 -22.08
C ILE A 27 3.31 -19.14 -22.42
N LYS A 28 2.69 -19.31 -23.60
CA LYS A 28 1.52 -18.53 -24.02
C LYS A 28 0.37 -18.63 -23.01
N ASN A 29 0.04 -19.84 -22.56
CA ASN A 29 -1.05 -20.05 -21.61
C ASN A 29 -0.71 -19.43 -20.25
N VAL A 30 0.51 -19.62 -19.77
CA VAL A 30 0.98 -19.01 -18.51
C VAL A 30 0.88 -17.50 -18.56
N VAL A 31 1.32 -16.87 -19.65
CA VAL A 31 1.24 -15.41 -19.81
C VAL A 31 -0.21 -14.94 -19.90
N THR A 32 -1.08 -15.68 -20.60
CA THR A 32 -2.49 -15.33 -20.72
C THR A 32 -3.18 -15.40 -19.36
N ASP A 33 -2.95 -16.47 -18.60
CA ASP A 33 -3.49 -16.67 -17.25
C ASP A 33 -3.01 -15.53 -16.30
N LEU A 34 -1.73 -15.15 -16.38
CA LEU A 34 -1.18 -14.06 -15.57
C LEU A 34 -1.80 -12.70 -15.88
N VAL A 35 -1.99 -12.39 -17.17
CA VAL A 35 -2.61 -11.14 -17.60
C VAL A 35 -4.09 -11.12 -17.21
N GLU A 36 -4.78 -12.24 -17.38
CA GLU A 36 -6.19 -12.38 -16.98
C GLU A 36 -6.35 -12.26 -15.47
N GLU A 37 -5.46 -12.85 -14.66
CA GLU A 37 -5.44 -12.65 -13.20
C GLU A 37 -5.19 -11.18 -12.85
N TYR A 38 -4.25 -10.50 -13.53
CA TYR A 38 -3.95 -9.10 -13.28
C TYR A 38 -5.15 -8.18 -13.57
N ILE A 39 -5.84 -8.40 -14.70
CA ILE A 39 -7.04 -7.64 -15.06
C ILE A 39 -8.19 -7.97 -14.10
N SER A 40 -8.36 -9.24 -13.75
CA SER A 40 -9.42 -9.71 -12.86
C SER A 40 -9.20 -9.32 -11.39
N ARG A 41 -7.94 -9.03 -11.00
CA ARG A 41 -7.56 -8.46 -9.69
C ARG A 41 -8.01 -7.01 -9.50
N GLY A 42 -8.83 -6.48 -10.42
CA GLY A 42 -9.39 -5.12 -10.50
C GLY A 42 -9.22 -4.32 -9.22
N GLU A 43 -8.49 -3.19 -9.32
CA GLU A 43 -7.99 -2.36 -8.22
C GLU A 43 -8.40 -2.91 -6.86
N LYS A 44 -7.61 -3.84 -6.31
CA LYS A 44 -7.55 -3.99 -4.87
C LYS A 44 -7.12 -2.62 -4.35
N LYS A 45 -8.11 -1.73 -4.14
CA LYS A 45 -8.07 -0.77 -3.07
C LYS A 45 -7.74 -1.64 -1.89
N GLU A 46 -6.48 -1.59 -1.47
CA GLU A 46 -6.14 -2.05 -0.15
C GLU A 46 -7.19 -1.38 0.72
N ASP A 47 -8.10 -2.18 1.29
CA ASP A 47 -8.96 -1.69 2.35
C ASP A 47 -7.96 -1.23 3.39
N LEU A 48 -7.68 0.08 3.35
CA LEU A 48 -6.84 0.77 4.31
C LEU A 48 -7.38 0.29 5.63
N LYS A 49 -6.62 -0.56 6.33
CA LYS A 49 -7.06 -1.17 7.58
C LYS A 49 -7.70 -0.04 8.36
N GLU A 50 -9.00 -0.14 8.60
CA GLU A 50 -9.70 0.76 9.49
C GLU A 50 -9.09 0.51 10.86
N THR A 51 -7.94 1.13 11.11
CA THR A 51 -7.42 1.30 12.45
C THR A 51 -8.57 1.98 13.17
N GLY A 52 -9.06 1.42 14.28
CA GLY A 52 -10.30 1.87 14.97
C GLY A 52 -10.31 3.34 15.45
N LEU A 53 -9.41 4.16 14.95
CA LEU A 53 -9.27 5.61 15.06
C LEU A 53 -9.75 6.35 13.78
N CYS A 54 -10.49 5.68 12.89
CA CYS A 54 -11.12 6.31 11.72
C CYS A 54 -12.41 7.06 12.11
N GLY A 55 -12.31 8.01 13.05
CA GLY A 55 -13.36 8.99 13.28
C GLY A 55 -13.18 10.19 12.36
N LYS A 56 -14.28 10.81 11.93
CA LYS A 56 -14.21 12.17 11.39
C LYS A 56 -13.87 13.10 12.56
N TRP A 57 -12.74 13.79 12.47
CA TRP A 57 -12.38 14.84 13.41
C TRP A 57 -13.20 16.08 13.08
N GLU A 58 -14.39 16.19 13.67
CA GLU A 58 -15.22 17.39 13.62
C GLU A 58 -14.83 18.30 14.79
N ASP A 59 -13.91 19.22 14.54
CA ASP A 59 -13.48 20.21 15.53
C ASP A 59 -13.83 21.60 15.04
N THR A 60 -14.60 22.29 15.87
CA THR A 60 -15.11 23.64 15.60
C THR A 60 -14.07 24.72 15.92
N ARG A 61 -12.93 24.35 16.52
CA ARG A 61 -11.84 25.27 16.84
C ARG A 61 -11.06 25.66 15.59
N THR A 62 -10.56 26.90 15.56
CA THR A 62 -9.66 27.33 14.48
C THR A 62 -8.29 26.65 14.62
N PRO A 63 -7.53 26.52 13.51
CA PRO A 63 -6.19 25.92 13.54
C PRO A 63 -5.27 26.55 14.60
N GLU A 64 -5.35 27.86 14.81
CA GLU A 64 -4.52 28.60 15.76
C GLU A 64 -4.81 28.19 17.21
N ALA A 65 -6.09 27.98 17.54
CA ALA A 65 -6.53 27.55 18.86
C ALA A 65 -6.04 26.13 19.18
N ILE A 66 -6.09 25.23 18.19
CA ILE A 66 -5.58 23.85 18.31
C ILE A 66 -4.06 23.86 18.55
N ILE A 67 -3.31 24.67 17.79
CA ILE A 67 -1.87 24.79 17.95
C ILE A 67 -1.50 25.37 19.32
N ALA A 68 -2.23 26.38 19.79
CA ALA A 68 -2.03 26.99 21.11
C ALA A 68 -2.27 25.96 22.24
N ASP A 69 -3.34 25.18 22.14
CA ASP A 69 -3.71 24.14 23.09
C ASP A 69 -2.65 23.03 23.17
N ILE A 70 -2.18 22.54 22.02
CA ILE A 70 -1.09 21.55 21.94
C ILE A 70 0.19 22.11 22.57
N LYS A 71 0.56 23.36 22.26
CA LYS A 71 1.76 24.01 22.82
C LYS A 71 1.66 24.19 24.34
N ALA A 72 0.48 24.54 24.85
CA ALA A 72 0.22 24.69 26.28
C ALA A 72 0.40 23.36 27.03
N HIS A 73 -0.21 22.29 26.52
CA HIS A 73 -0.08 20.95 27.09
C HIS A 73 1.34 20.38 26.98
N ARG A 74 2.09 20.69 25.91
CA ARG A 74 3.49 20.28 25.76
C ARG A 74 4.41 20.90 26.81
N ASN A 75 4.03 22.03 27.39
CA ASN A 75 4.81 22.72 28.42
C ASN A 75 4.68 22.08 29.81
N TRP A 76 3.63 21.28 30.05
CA TRP A 76 3.43 20.51 31.29
C TRP A 76 4.50 19.41 31.46
N LEU A 77 4.97 18.81 30.35
CA LEU A 77 6.05 17.81 30.34
C LEU A 77 7.39 18.36 30.84
N ARG A 78 7.64 19.68 30.71
CA ARG A 78 8.85 20.31 31.27
C ARG A 78 8.77 20.56 32.78
N LYS A 79 7.56 20.70 33.34
CA LYS A 79 7.40 20.96 34.79
C LYS A 79 7.51 19.69 35.65
N GLY A 80 7.28 18.50 35.08
CA GLY A 80 7.42 17.22 35.80
C GLY A 80 8.86 16.78 36.11
N ARG A 81 9.88 17.36 35.47
CA ARG A 81 11.31 17.00 35.69
C ARG A 81 12.03 17.86 36.74
N ARG A 82 11.33 18.73 37.49
CA ARG A 82 11.94 19.68 38.43
C ARG A 82 11.64 19.43 39.92
N LYS A 83 11.24 18.21 40.28
CA LYS A 83 11.16 17.77 41.69
C LYS A 83 11.76 16.38 41.86
N VAL A 84 13.08 16.29 41.73
CA VAL A 84 13.91 15.40 42.56
C VAL A 84 15.20 16.19 42.79
N ALA A 85 15.26 16.89 43.93
CA ALA A 85 16.47 17.46 44.51
C ALA A 85 16.55 16.92 45.94
#